data_AF-A0A1I1IH11-F1
#
_entry.id   AF-A0A1I1IH11-F1
#
_cell.length_a   1.000
_cell.length_b   1.000
_cell.length_c   1.000
_cell.angle_alpha   90.00
_cell.angle_beta   90.00
_cell.angle_gamma   90.00
#
_symmetry.space_group_name_H-M   'P 1'
#
loop_
_entity.id
_entity.type
_entity.pdbx_description
1 polymer ?
#
loop_
_entity_poly.entity_id
_entity_poly.type
_entity_poly.pdbx_seq_one_letter_code
_entity_poly.pdbx_strand_id
1 'polypeptide(L)' 'MSSVTSTWRQRREASRTRRALDKALARTSSPAMRDDLLTLANSQFSSVLR' A
#
# COMPACT_ATOMS: atom_id res chain seq x y z
N MET A 1 1.09 27.35 0.92
CA MET A 1 1.51 26.34 -0.07
C MET A 1 1.83 24.97 0.58
N SER A 2 0.99 24.50 1.50
CA SER A 2 1.31 23.36 2.38
C SER A 2 0.34 22.18 2.24
N SER A 3 -0.95 22.45 2.05
CA SER A 3 -1.99 21.39 1.99
C SER A 3 -1.91 20.56 0.69
N VAL A 4 -1.87 21.19 -0.49
CA VAL A 4 -1.83 20.49 -1.79
C VAL A 4 -0.59 19.59 -1.92
N THR A 5 0.56 20.09 -1.46
CA THR A 5 1.85 19.38 -1.49
C THR A 5 1.84 18.16 -0.57
N SER A 6 1.22 18.26 0.61
CA SER A 6 0.99 17.12 1.51
C SER A 6 0.04 16.10 0.89
N THR A 7 -1.08 16.51 0.32
CA THR A 7 -2.01 15.59 -0.37
C THR A 7 -1.34 14.87 -1.53
N TRP A 8 -0.51 15.58 -2.31
CA TRP A 8 0.24 15.00 -3.43
C TRP A 8 1.23 13.95 -2.91
N ARG A 9 2.03 14.30 -1.90
CA ARG A 9 2.99 13.39 -1.26
C ARG A 9 2.31 12.13 -0.75
N GLN A 10 1.20 12.28 -0.02
CA GLN A 10 0.44 11.18 0.56
C GLN A 10 -0.12 10.24 -0.52
N ARG A 11 -0.67 10.77 -1.62
CA ARG A 11 -1.08 9.96 -2.77
C ARG A 11 0.08 9.21 -3.42
N ARG A 12 1.25 9.86 -3.53
CA ARG A 12 2.46 9.28 -4.12
C ARG A 12 3.01 8.16 -3.23
N GLU A 13 3.01 8.33 -1.93
CA GLU A 13 3.40 7.30 -0.94
C GLU A 13 2.44 6.11 -0.98
N ALA A 14 1.12 6.34 -0.97
CA ALA A 14 0.11 5.29 -1.13
C ALA A 14 0.27 4.51 -2.45
N SER A 15 0.59 5.21 -3.55
CA SER A 15 0.84 4.55 -4.84
C SER A 15 2.10 3.68 -4.82
N ARG A 16 3.13 4.09 -4.06
CA ARG A 16 4.40 3.36 -3.94
C ARG A 16 4.21 2.10 -3.08
N THR A 17 3.53 2.20 -1.95
CA THR A 17 3.23 1.06 -1.08
C THR A 17 2.37 0.03 -1.81
N ARG A 18 1.35 0.47 -2.56
CA ARG A 18 0.53 -0.42 -3.39
C ARG A 18 1.36 -1.19 -4.41
N ARG A 19 2.21 -0.52 -5.18
CA ARG A 19 3.12 -1.18 -6.16
C ARG A 19 4.11 -2.14 -5.49
N ALA A 20 4.58 -1.83 -4.28
CA ALA A 20 5.47 -2.72 -3.54
C ALA A 20 4.73 -4.01 -3.12
N LEU A 21 3.50 -3.88 -2.63
CA LEU A 21 2.65 -5.01 -2.26
C LEU A 21 2.28 -5.88 -3.47
N ASP A 22 1.90 -5.28 -4.60
CA ASP A 22 1.61 -6.02 -5.83
C ASP A 22 2.83 -6.85 -6.29
N LYS A 23 4.03 -6.27 -6.22
CA LYS A 23 5.28 -6.99 -6.54
C LYS A 23 5.57 -8.12 -5.54
N ALA A 24 5.33 -7.88 -4.26
CA ALA A 24 5.53 -8.89 -3.23
C ALA A 24 4.55 -10.06 -3.40
N LEU A 25 3.27 -9.77 -3.68
CA LEU A 25 2.23 -10.77 -3.97
C LEU A 25 2.51 -11.58 -5.24
N ALA A 26 3.05 -10.95 -6.27
CA ALA A 26 3.42 -11.63 -7.51
C ALA A 26 4.65 -12.53 -7.35
N ARG A 27 5.56 -12.19 -6.42
CA ARG A 27 6.82 -12.92 -6.20
C ARG A 27 6.74 -13.96 -5.08
N THR A 28 5.78 -13.85 -4.17
CA THR A 28 5.65 -14.81 -3.07
C THR A 28 5.08 -16.15 -3.56
N SER A 29 5.77 -17.22 -3.22
CA SER A 29 5.32 -18.61 -3.42
C SER A 29 4.74 -19.23 -2.14
N SER A 30 4.87 -18.55 -0.99
CA SER A 30 4.36 -19.03 0.29
C SER A 30 2.91 -18.55 0.51
N PRO A 31 1.94 -19.45 0.70
CA PRO A 31 0.55 -19.08 0.96
C PRO A 31 0.39 -18.21 2.21
N ALA A 32 1.04 -18.56 3.33
CA ALA A 32 0.96 -17.79 4.58
C ALA A 32 1.48 -16.35 4.40
N MET A 33 2.62 -16.19 3.70
CA MET A 33 3.17 -14.86 3.42
C MET A 33 2.27 -14.05 2.48
N ARG A 34 1.53 -14.72 1.59
CA ARG A 34 0.54 -14.06 0.73
C ARG A 34 -0.61 -13.48 1.56
N ASP A 35 -1.10 -14.22 2.57
CA ASP A 35 -2.17 -13.75 3.46
C ASP A 35 -1.74 -12.56 4.33
N ASP A 36 -0.51 -12.57 4.84
CA ASP A 36 0.05 -11.43 5.58
C ASP A 36 0.14 -10.17 4.69
N LEU A 37 0.56 -10.33 3.43
CA LEU A 37 0.62 -9.24 2.46
C LEU A 37 -0.76 -8.71 2.06
N LEU A 38 -1.76 -9.59 1.92
CA LEU A 38 -3.15 -9.20 1.68
C LEU A 38 -3.74 -8.45 2.87
N THR A 39 -3.43 -8.90 4.09
CA THR A 39 -3.82 -8.21 5.33
C THR A 39 -3.22 -6.81 5.39
N LEU A 40 -1.92 -6.68 5.15
CA LEU A 40 -1.23 -5.38 5.09
C LEU A 40 -1.81 -4.46 4.00
N ALA A 41 -2.17 -5.01 2.83
CA ALA A 41 -2.80 -4.26 1.76
C ALA A 41 -4.15 -3.66 2.17
N ASN A 42 -5.00 -4.44 2.85
CA ASN A 42 -6.30 -3.99 3.33
C ASN A 42 -6.17 -2.94 4.44
N SER A 43 -5.22 -3.10 5.36
CA SER A 43 -4.97 -2.10 6.42
C SER A 43 -4.50 -0.76 5.85
N GLN A 44 -3.63 -0.77 4.84
CA GLN A 44 -3.15 0.45 4.18
C GLN A 44 -4.25 1.15 3.38
N PHE A 45 -5.17 0.40 2.77
CA PHE A 45 -6.28 1.00 2.04
C PHE A 45 -7.26 1.73 2.99
N SER A 46 -7.50 1.14 4.16
CA SER A 46 -8.35 1.73 5.20
C SER A 46 -7.80 3.06 5.73
N SER A 47 -6.47 3.21 5.86
CA SER A 47 -5.88 4.48 6.35
C SER A 47 -5.90 5.62 5.32
N VAL A 48 -6.19 5.34 4.05
CA VAL A 48 -6.31 6.36 2.99
C VAL A 48 -7.75 6.86 2.85
N LEU A 49 -8.73 6.07 3.31
CA LEU A 49 -10.16 6.41 3.25
C LEU A 49 -10.68 7.10 4.52
N ARG A 50 -9.87 7.19 5.58
CA ARG A 50 -10.16 7.90 6.83
C ARG A 50 -9.45 9.26 6.83
#